data_AF-A0A450VPI1-F1
#
_entry.id   AF-A0A450VPI1-F1
#
_cell.length_a   1.000
_cell.length_b   1.000
_cell.length_c   1.000
_cell.angle_alpha   90.00
_cell.angle_beta   90.00
_cell.angle_gamma   90.00
#
_symmetry.space_group_name_H-M   'P 1'
#
loop_
_entity.id
_entity.type
_entity.pdbx_description
1 polymer ?
#
loop_
_entity_poly.entity_id
_entity_poly.type
_entity_poly.pdbx_seq_one_letter_code
_entity_poly.pdbx_strand_id
1 'polypeptide(L)'
;MPRSMTMNAIAFDTLQFTTRLTRAGATPQLAEATAEAFKEASGQAQLATKRDIEQLEGKIDRNVERLEAKIDAGLSETKSEMQLGFAEVNRKIDAGLVETKNDMIKWVVGLTFAQIALLLGILIKIT
;
A
#
# COMPACT_ATOMS: atom_id res chain seq x y z
N MET A 1 26.61 22.50 6.99
CA MET A 1 26.86 23.69 6.12
C MET A 1 26.08 23.51 4.83
N PRO A 2 25.19 24.44 4.43
CA PRO A 2 24.51 24.34 3.14
C PRO A 2 25.51 24.70 2.02
N ARG A 3 25.71 23.79 1.06
CA ARG A 3 26.47 24.10 -0.16
C ARG A 3 25.61 25.05 -1.02
N SER A 4 26.13 26.24 -1.29
CA SER A 4 25.60 27.13 -2.33
C SER A 4 25.85 26.45 -3.69
N MET A 5 24.83 25.80 -4.24
CA MET A 5 24.87 25.25 -5.60
C MET A 5 24.59 26.39 -6.56
N THR A 6 25.64 26.85 -7.23
CA THR A 6 25.54 27.78 -8.35
C THR A 6 24.68 27.15 -9.45
N MET A 7 23.50 27.73 -9.73
CA MET A 7 22.76 27.43 -10.95
C MET A 7 23.63 27.84 -12.13
N ASN A 8 24.34 26.89 -12.72
CA ASN A 8 25.00 27.11 -14.00
C ASN A 8 23.95 26.90 -15.09
N ALA A 9 23.08 27.90 -15.27
CA ALA A 9 22.24 27.96 -16.45
C ALA A 9 23.18 27.97 -17.65
N ILE A 10 23.09 26.96 -18.52
CA ILE A 10 23.83 26.95 -19.78
C ILE A 10 23.27 28.11 -20.59
N ALA A 11 23.91 29.28 -20.49
CA ALA A 11 23.50 30.46 -21.22
C ALA A 11 23.63 30.17 -22.72
N PHE A 12 22.56 30.42 -23.46
CA PHE A 12 22.59 30.26 -24.91
C PHE A 12 23.54 31.29 -25.52
N ASP A 13 24.67 30.82 -26.06
CA ASP A 13 25.67 31.65 -26.71
C ASP A 13 25.20 32.06 -28.10
N THR A 14 24.54 33.21 -28.16
CA THR A 14 23.97 33.78 -29.38
C THR A 14 25.06 34.02 -30.43
N LEU A 15 26.27 34.44 -30.03
CA LEU A 15 27.36 34.76 -30.96
C LEU A 15 27.97 33.50 -31.59
N GLN A 16 28.17 32.45 -30.79
CA GLN A 16 28.63 31.17 -31.32
C GLN A 16 27.58 30.56 -32.27
N PHE A 17 26.29 30.73 -31.95
CA PHE A 17 25.18 30.23 -32.77
C PHE A 17 25.06 30.97 -34.11
N THR A 18 25.10 32.31 -34.12
CA THR A 18 25.11 33.10 -35.36
C THR A 18 26.32 32.77 -36.23
N THR A 19 27.51 32.65 -35.63
CA THR A 19 28.74 32.28 -36.35
C THR A 19 28.61 30.92 -37.05
N ARG A 20 27.99 29.93 -36.39
CA ARG A 20 27.74 28.62 -36.98
C ARG A 20 26.75 28.70 -38.14
N LEU A 21 25.67 29.46 -38.00
CA LEU A 21 24.68 29.65 -39.08
C LEU A 21 25.29 30.34 -40.30
N THR A 22 26.08 31.40 -40.09
CA THR A 22 26.76 32.11 -41.18
C THR A 22 27.77 31.22 -41.89
N ARG A 23 28.55 30.41 -41.15
CA ARG A 23 29.49 29.44 -41.73
C ARG A 23 28.77 28.34 -42.52
N ALA A 24 27.52 28.02 -42.16
CA ALA A 24 26.66 27.09 -42.89
C ALA A 24 25.98 27.70 -44.13
N GLY A 25 26.24 28.98 -44.43
CA GLY A 25 25.72 29.66 -45.62
C GLY A 25 24.49 30.54 -45.38
N ALA A 26 24.06 30.72 -44.13
CA ALA A 26 23.02 31.70 -43.81
C ALA A 26 23.56 33.14 -43.96
N THR A 27 22.70 34.08 -44.34
CA THR A 27 23.08 35.50 -44.32
C THR A 27 23.23 35.98 -42.87
N PRO A 28 24.07 36.99 -42.59
CA PRO A 28 24.24 37.53 -41.24
C PRO A 28 22.92 37.94 -40.59
N GLN A 29 22.01 38.57 -41.35
CA GLN A 29 20.71 38.99 -40.82
C GLN A 29 19.82 37.80 -40.45
N LEU A 30 19.82 36.74 -41.27
CA LEU A 30 19.04 35.53 -40.99
C LEU A 30 19.61 34.76 -39.80
N ALA A 31 20.93 34.68 -39.70
CA ALA A 31 21.63 34.05 -38.58
C ALA A 31 21.28 34.75 -37.26
N GLU A 32 21.35 36.08 -37.22
CA GLU A 32 20.96 36.90 -36.06
C GLU A 32 19.49 36.71 -35.69
N ALA A 33 18.57 36.87 -36.65
CA ALA A 33 17.14 36.73 -36.40
C ALA A 33 16.77 35.33 -35.88
N THR A 34 17.41 34.27 -36.39
CA THR A 34 17.19 32.90 -35.93
C THR A 34 17.74 32.67 -34.53
N ALA A 35 18.94 33.21 -34.23
CA ALA A 35 19.55 33.09 -32.91
C ALA A 35 18.73 33.79 -31.83
N GLU A 36 18.18 34.96 -32.16
CA GLU A 36 17.34 35.75 -31.26
C GLU A 36 15.99 35.07 -31.00
N ALA A 37 15.31 34.61 -32.05
CA ALA A 37 14.06 33.85 -31.92
C ALA A 37 14.26 32.56 -31.08
N PHE A 38 15.38 31.85 -31.26
CA PHE A 38 15.68 30.65 -30.49
C PHE A 38 16.01 30.95 -29.03
N LYS A 39 16.74 32.02 -28.75
CA LYS A 39 17.04 32.49 -27.39
C LYS A 39 15.77 32.87 -26.65
N GLU A 40 14.86 33.59 -27.32
CA GLU A 40 13.57 33.99 -26.76
C GLU A 40 12.70 32.77 -26.46
N ALA A 41 12.54 31.87 -27.43
CA ALA A 41 11.77 30.63 -27.25
C ALA A 41 12.35 29.73 -26.14
N SER A 42 13.68 29.63 -26.05
CA SER A 42 14.36 28.84 -25.02
C SER A 42 14.30 29.49 -23.64
N GLY A 43 14.32 30.82 -23.57
CA GLY A 43 14.16 31.58 -22.32
C GLY A 43 12.74 31.53 -21.76
N GLN A 44 11.75 31.29 -22.62
CA GLN A 44 10.35 31.07 -22.22
C GLN A 44 10.06 29.63 -21.77
N ALA A 45 10.95 28.67 -22.05
CA ALA A 45 10.80 27.30 -21.60
C ALA A 45 11.09 27.19 -20.09
N GLN A 46 10.05 27.02 -19.28
CA GLN A 46 10.20 26.62 -17.87
C GLN A 46 10.61 25.15 -17.80
N LEU A 47 11.91 24.90 -17.89
CA LEU A 47 12.48 23.57 -17.69
C LEU A 47 12.63 23.28 -16.20
N ALA A 48 12.25 22.06 -15.80
CA ALA A 48 12.54 21.57 -14.46
C ALA A 48 14.07 21.58 -14.22
N THR A 49 14.48 22.15 -13.11
CA THR A 49 15.88 22.22 -12.70
C THR A 49 16.31 20.93 -12.02
N LYS A 50 17.63 20.70 -11.90
CA LYS A 50 18.16 19.60 -11.08
C LYS A 50 17.63 19.63 -9.65
N ARG A 51 17.47 20.82 -9.08
CA ARG A 51 16.91 21.00 -7.74
C ARG A 51 15.46 20.52 -7.65
N ASP A 52 14.67 20.75 -8.69
CA ASP A 52 13.27 20.27 -8.73
C ASP A 52 13.22 18.74 -8.76
N ILE A 53 14.14 18.13 -9.50
CA ILE A 53 14.30 16.66 -9.55
C ILE A 53 14.73 16.11 -8.20
N GLU A 54 15.78 16.66 -7.57
CA GLU A 54 16.24 16.25 -6.23
C GLU A 54 15.13 16.40 -5.17
N GLN A 55 14.31 17.45 -5.27
CA GLN A 55 13.16 17.64 -4.39
C GLN A 55 12.07 16.59 -4.63
N LEU A 56 11.83 16.20 -5.88
CA LEU A 56 10.89 15.15 -6.23
C LEU A 56 11.38 13.78 -5.78
N GLU A 57 12.65 13.44 -6.00
CA GLU A 57 13.28 12.21 -5.49
C GLU A 57 13.12 12.10 -3.98
N GLY A 58 13.48 13.16 -3.24
CA GLY A 58 13.30 13.15 -1.78
C GLY A 58 11.84 13.07 -1.33
N LYS A 59 10.87 13.58 -2.13
CA LYS A 59 9.44 13.40 -1.85
C LYS A 59 9.01 11.96 -2.10
N ILE A 60 9.53 11.32 -3.13
CA ILE A 60 9.26 9.92 -3.47
C ILE A 60 9.79 9.02 -2.35
N ASP A 61 11.03 9.20 -1.92
CA ASP A 61 11.64 8.40 -0.84
C ASP A 61 10.81 8.47 0.44
N ARG A 62 10.44 9.68 0.89
CA ARG A 62 9.57 9.87 2.06
C ARG A 62 8.19 9.24 1.90
N ASN A 63 7.64 9.26 0.68
CA ASN A 63 6.35 8.64 0.42
C ASN A 63 6.45 7.12 0.47
N VAL A 64 7.53 6.53 -0.03
CA VAL A 64 7.82 5.10 0.04
C VAL A 64 7.97 4.66 1.49
N GLU A 65 8.83 5.33 2.27
CA GLU A 65 9.00 5.04 3.71
C GLU A 65 7.68 5.11 4.47
N ARG A 66 6.84 6.12 4.17
CA ARG A 66 5.51 6.25 4.79
C ARG A 66 4.57 5.13 4.36
N LEU A 67 4.64 4.67 3.11
CA LEU A 67 3.81 3.57 2.62
C LEU A 67 4.23 2.25 3.28
N GLU A 68 5.52 1.98 3.40
CA GLU A 68 6.04 0.81 4.12
C GLU A 68 5.56 0.80 5.58
N ALA A 69 5.71 1.92 6.29
CA ALA A 69 5.23 2.03 7.68
C ALA A 69 3.71 1.82 7.80
N LYS A 70 2.91 2.29 6.83
CA LYS A 70 1.46 2.05 6.82
C LYS A 70 1.11 0.60 6.53
N ILE A 71 1.87 -0.06 5.66
CA ILE A 71 1.69 -1.49 5.36
C ILE A 71 2.00 -2.32 6.60
N ASP A 72 3.10 -2.05 7.29
CA ASP A 72 3.49 -2.76 8.51
C ASP A 72 2.44 -2.57 9.62
N ALA A 73 1.96 -1.34 9.82
CA ALA A 73 0.92 -1.05 10.78
C ALA A 73 -0.39 -1.79 10.44
N GLY A 74 -0.85 -1.71 9.18
CA GLY A 74 -2.08 -2.39 8.75
C GLY A 74 -1.99 -3.91 8.81
N LEU A 75 -0.82 -4.48 8.52
CA LEU A 75 -0.59 -5.93 8.64
C LEU A 75 -0.61 -6.38 10.10
N SER A 76 -0.01 -5.59 11.00
CA SER A 76 -0.02 -5.86 12.45
C SER A 76 -1.45 -5.79 13.02
N GLU A 77 -2.22 -4.79 12.62
CA GLU A 77 -3.62 -4.62 13.00
C GLU A 77 -4.47 -5.81 12.51
N THR A 78 -4.40 -6.13 11.22
CA THR A 78 -5.11 -7.28 10.63
C THR A 78 -4.75 -8.59 11.33
N LYS A 79 -3.48 -8.80 11.67
CA LYS A 79 -3.02 -9.99 12.40
C LYS A 79 -3.61 -10.05 13.81
N SER A 80 -3.69 -8.92 14.51
CA SER A 80 -4.30 -8.82 15.83
C SER A 80 -5.79 -9.14 15.79
N GLU A 81 -6.53 -8.53 14.86
CA GLU A 81 -7.95 -8.78 14.65
C GLU A 81 -8.22 -10.25 14.33
N MET A 82 -7.39 -10.85 13.47
CA MET A 82 -7.50 -12.26 13.12
C MET A 82 -7.26 -13.17 14.34
N GLN A 83 -6.27 -12.86 15.19
CA GLN A 83 -6.02 -13.62 16.42
C GLN A 83 -7.18 -13.52 17.40
N LEU A 84 -7.75 -12.32 17.57
CA LEU A 84 -8.95 -12.12 18.39
C LEU A 84 -10.15 -12.89 17.83
N GLY A 85 -10.35 -12.85 16.50
CA GLY A 85 -11.39 -13.59 15.80
C GLY A 85 -11.26 -15.10 16.00
N PHE A 86 -10.06 -15.66 15.87
CA PHE A 86 -9.82 -17.09 16.13
C PHE A 86 -10.06 -17.46 17.59
N ALA A 87 -9.62 -16.64 18.54
CA ALA A 87 -9.88 -16.88 19.96
C ALA A 87 -11.39 -16.89 20.25
N GLU A 88 -12.16 -15.98 19.64
CA GLU A 88 -13.60 -15.93 19.78
C GLU A 88 -14.31 -17.13 19.16
N VAL A 89 -13.91 -17.55 17.96
CA VAL A 89 -14.44 -18.76 17.32
C VAL A 89 -14.17 -20.00 18.16
N ASN A 90 -12.96 -20.15 18.70
CA ASN A 90 -12.62 -21.27 19.59
C ASN A 90 -13.50 -21.28 20.85
N ARG A 91 -13.71 -20.13 21.50
CA ARG A 91 -14.62 -20.04 22.65
C ARG A 91 -16.05 -20.45 22.32
N LYS A 92 -16.56 -20.04 21.16
CA LYS A 92 -17.91 -20.42 20.71
C LYS A 92 -18.02 -21.92 20.45
N ILE A 93 -16.99 -22.52 19.85
CA ILE A 93 -16.92 -23.97 19.63
C ILE A 93 -16.92 -24.70 20.97
N ASP A 94 -16.07 -24.29 21.92
CA ASP A 94 -15.98 -24.90 23.25
C ASP A 94 -17.33 -24.81 24.00
N ALA A 95 -17.96 -23.64 23.98
CA ALA A 95 -19.27 -23.43 24.60
C ALA A 95 -20.36 -24.31 23.96
N GLY A 96 -20.43 -24.35 22.63
CA GLY A 96 -21.39 -25.18 21.90
C GLY A 96 -21.16 -26.67 22.11
N LEU A 97 -19.91 -27.11 22.26
CA LEU A 97 -19.58 -28.49 22.59
C LEU A 97 -20.04 -28.86 23.99
N VAL A 98 -19.85 -27.98 24.97
CA VAL A 98 -20.33 -28.18 26.35
C VAL A 98 -21.85 -28.26 26.40
N GLU A 99 -22.55 -27.37 25.68
CA GLU A 99 -24.02 -27.39 25.58
C GLU A 99 -24.51 -28.70 24.97
N THR A 100 -23.95 -29.08 23.81
CA THR A 100 -24.29 -30.33 23.12
C THR A 100 -24.03 -31.55 24.00
N LYS A 101 -22.90 -31.57 24.71
CA LYS A 101 -22.56 -32.66 25.66
C LYS A 101 -23.55 -32.71 26.81
N ASN A 102 -23.93 -31.58 27.38
CA ASN A 102 -24.90 -31.51 28.48
C ASN A 102 -26.28 -32.01 28.04
N ASP A 103 -26.73 -31.60 26.86
CA ASP A 103 -28.01 -32.07 26.32
C ASP A 103 -27.98 -33.55 25.99
N MET A 104 -26.88 -34.06 25.42
CA MET A 104 -26.70 -35.50 25.25
C MET A 104 -26.78 -36.25 26.58
N ILE A 105 -26.15 -35.75 27.66
CA ILE A 105 -26.25 -36.38 28.99
C ILE A 105 -27.69 -36.42 29.46
N LYS A 106 -28.44 -35.32 29.37
CA LYS A 106 -29.87 -35.29 29.75
C LYS A 106 -30.68 -36.33 29.00
N TRP A 107 -30.52 -36.41 27.67
CA TRP A 107 -31.25 -37.37 26.84
C TRP A 107 -30.85 -38.82 27.11
N VAL A 108 -29.55 -39.11 27.25
CA VAL A 108 -29.05 -40.45 27.57
C VAL A 108 -29.56 -40.90 28.94
N VAL A 109 -29.53 -40.04 29.95
CA VAL A 109 -30.06 -40.36 31.29
C VAL A 109 -31.57 -40.61 31.23
N GLY A 110 -32.34 -39.77 30.52
CA GLY A 110 -33.77 -39.99 30.34
C GLY A 110 -34.08 -41.33 29.66
N LEU A 111 -33.32 -41.68 28.61
CA LEU A 111 -33.48 -42.94 27.88
C LEU A 111 -33.12 -44.15 28.74
N THR A 112 -32.04 -44.09 29.54
CA THR A 112 -31.65 -45.23 30.39
C THR A 112 -32.68 -45.52 31.47
N PHE A 113 -33.28 -44.50 32.08
CA PHE A 113 -34.40 -44.70 33.02
C PHE A 113 -35.62 -45.33 32.33
N ALA A 114 -35.98 -44.89 31.13
CA ALA A 114 -37.06 -45.48 30.36
C ALA A 114 -36.79 -46.96 30.00
N GLN A 115 -35.56 -47.28 29.60
CA GLN A 115 -35.12 -48.66 29.32
C GLN A 115 -35.20 -49.55 30.56
N ILE A 116 -34.77 -49.06 31.73
CA ILE A 116 -34.86 -49.82 33.00
C ILE A 116 -36.32 -50.09 33.37
N ALA A 117 -37.19 -49.08 33.28
CA ALA A 117 -38.62 -49.25 33.56
C ALA A 117 -39.28 -50.27 32.62
N LEU A 118 -38.91 -50.25 31.34
CA LEU A 118 -39.38 -51.23 30.34
C LEU A 118 -38.99 -52.66 30.72
N LEU A 119 -37.71 -52.89 31.06
CA LEU A 119 -37.20 -54.22 31.43
C LEU A 119 -37.89 -54.77 32.69
N LEU A 120 -38.08 -53.92 33.72
CA LEU A 120 -38.79 -54.29 34.94
C LEU A 120 -40.26 -54.64 34.67
N GLY A 121 -40.95 -53.87 33.83
CA GLY A 121 -42.34 -54.15 33.45
C GLY A 121 -42.51 -55.48 32.70
N ILE A 122 -41.55 -55.82 31.83
CA ILE A 122 -41.52 -57.12 31.15
C ILE A 122 -41.29 -58.26 32.15
N LEU A 123 -40.34 -58.11 33.09
CA LEU A 123 -40.02 -59.14 34.07
C LEU A 123 -41.21 -59.50 34.97
N ILE A 124 -41.95 -58.48 35.44
CA ILE A 124 -43.17 -58.67 36.25
C ILE A 124 -44.28 -59.36 35.45
N LYS A 125 -44.36 -59.14 34.14
CA LYS A 125 -45.39 -59.78 33.30
C LYS A 125 -45.07 -61.25 33.00
N ILE A 126 -43.79 -61.65 33.03
CA ILE A 126 -43.34 -63.01 32.71
C ILE A 126 -43.23 -63.89 33.98
N THR A 127 -43.09 -63.29 35.17
CA THR A 127 -43.07 -64.00 36.47
C THR A 127 -44.47 -64.14 37.04
#